data_AF-A0AAU4P2Q1-F1
#
_entry.id   AF-A0AAU4P2Q1-F1
#
_cell.length_a   1.000
_cell.length_b   1.000
_cell.length_c   1.000
_cell.angle_alpha   90.00
_cell.angle_beta   90.00
_cell.angle_gamma   90.00
#
_symmetry.space_group_name_H-M   'P 1'
#
loop_
_entity.id
_entity.type
_entity.pdbx_description
1 polymer ?
#
loop_
_entity_poly.entity_id
_entity_poly.type
_entity_poly.pdbx_seq_one_letter_code
_entity_poly.pdbx_strand_id
1 'polypeptide(L)'
;MGTWPGFDFQEHSVKVTTVATPGQAHYLANQLTVLSEAAWDAAMWLDTYPAIDTAIHGLITQLRSTNPVVLQSLDYEGLRHGDTWTATSLARQLSEGWFISALDDLSTAQRLSVAAELAADADQRRDLEPGREEFDEDSRVNQAGLVTRVHAYGATGPVPEGAAGYMRTHYGDQLDFGDRWWAAKQLRRMEQLVAACEHHGGRAHVEVDACEARCVVVAEPGRISDGDIPFWIRPARYGPHSYTPGRSDPLGKLHVRRGSDWIAELDPDDDDGFACALGDWALAYTSRSKQDATRR
;
A
#
# COMPACT_ATOMS: atom_id res chain seq x y z
N MET A 1 25.15 -3.52 3.24
CA MET A 1 24.65 -4.91 3.38
C MET A 1 23.44 -4.99 2.46
N GLY A 2 23.55 -5.75 1.34
CA GLY A 2 22.88 -5.44 0.07
C GLY A 2 21.35 -5.51 0.01
N THR A 3 20.80 -4.55 -0.73
CA THR A 3 19.49 -4.54 -1.37
C THR A 3 19.33 -5.69 -2.35
N TRP A 4 18.07 -6.05 -2.64
CA TRP A 4 17.73 -6.64 -3.93
C TRP A 4 17.54 -5.47 -4.88
N PRO A 5 18.55 -5.09 -5.69
CA PRO A 5 18.43 -3.90 -6.50
C PRO A 5 17.54 -4.22 -7.71
N GLY A 6 16.93 -3.17 -8.23
CA GLY A 6 15.78 -3.20 -9.12
C GLY A 6 16.11 -3.56 -10.56
N PHE A 7 15.22 -3.08 -11.44
CA PHE A 7 14.90 -3.53 -12.79
C PHE A 7 16.04 -3.59 -13.83
N ASP A 8 17.27 -3.20 -13.49
CA ASP A 8 18.38 -3.37 -14.41
C ASP A 8 18.87 -4.82 -14.38
N PHE A 9 18.86 -5.46 -15.56
CA PHE A 9 19.31 -6.83 -15.81
C PHE A 9 20.77 -7.14 -15.38
N GLN A 10 21.47 -6.15 -14.81
CA GLN A 10 22.85 -6.21 -14.31
C GLN A 10 22.95 -5.98 -12.79
N GLU A 11 21.84 -5.73 -12.10
CA GLU A 11 21.82 -5.53 -10.66
C GLU A 11 21.80 -6.89 -9.93
N HIS A 12 22.99 -7.44 -9.77
CA HIS A 12 23.21 -8.66 -9.01
C HIS A 12 22.93 -8.38 -7.52
N SER A 13 21.78 -8.81 -7.00
CA SER A 13 21.70 -9.09 -5.58
C SER A 13 22.74 -10.17 -5.23
N VAL A 14 23.79 -9.74 -4.53
CA VAL A 14 25.02 -10.48 -4.23
C VAL A 14 24.80 -11.66 -3.26
N LYS A 15 23.58 -12.02 -2.86
CA LYS A 15 23.37 -12.97 -1.76
C LYS A 15 23.03 -14.40 -2.12
N VAL A 16 22.69 -14.72 -3.37
CA VAL A 16 22.51 -16.13 -3.79
C VAL A 16 23.72 -16.61 -4.59
N THR A 17 24.91 -16.53 -4.00
CA THR A 17 26.19 -16.86 -4.66
C THR A 17 26.45 -18.36 -4.85
N THR A 18 25.49 -19.23 -4.53
CA THR A 18 25.72 -20.68 -4.51
C THR A 18 24.69 -21.51 -5.27
N VAL A 19 23.78 -20.90 -6.05
CA VAL A 19 22.83 -21.71 -6.86
C VAL A 19 23.58 -22.38 -7.99
N ALA A 20 23.20 -23.62 -8.33
CA ALA A 20 23.97 -24.52 -9.18
C ALA A 20 24.28 -23.95 -10.58
N THR A 21 23.49 -22.98 -11.07
CA THR A 21 23.72 -22.30 -12.35
C THR A 21 23.42 -20.79 -12.26
N PRO A 22 24.11 -19.95 -13.06
CA PRO A 22 23.81 -18.51 -13.15
C PRO A 22 22.36 -18.19 -13.54
N GLY A 23 21.75 -19.04 -14.38
CA GLY A 23 20.35 -18.88 -14.79
C GLY A 23 19.36 -19.09 -13.64
N GLN A 24 19.57 -20.14 -12.83
CA GLN A 24 18.76 -20.37 -11.62
C GLN A 24 18.99 -19.29 -10.57
N ALA A 25 20.24 -18.83 -10.41
CA ALA A 25 20.56 -17.73 -9.50
C ALA A 25 19.83 -16.43 -9.89
N HIS A 26 19.85 -16.08 -11.17
CA HIS A 26 19.15 -14.92 -11.69
C HIS A 26 17.62 -15.04 -11.54
N TYR A 27 17.06 -16.21 -11.87
CA TYR A 27 15.63 -16.46 -11.71
C TYR A 27 15.19 -16.31 -10.25
N LEU A 28 15.88 -16.96 -9.32
CA LEU A 28 15.55 -16.90 -7.90
C LEU A 28 15.72 -15.48 -7.34
N ALA A 29 16.79 -14.78 -7.72
CA ALA A 29 16.97 -13.39 -7.33
C ALA A 29 15.81 -12.51 -7.81
N ASN A 30 15.42 -12.63 -9.08
CA ASN A 30 14.29 -11.89 -9.63
C ASN A 30 12.97 -12.22 -8.90
N GLN A 31 12.69 -13.49 -8.61
CA GLN A 31 11.48 -13.86 -7.86
C GLN A 31 11.49 -13.29 -6.44
N LEU A 32 12.63 -13.34 -5.73
CA LEU A 32 12.74 -12.77 -4.39
C LEU A 32 12.63 -11.23 -4.40
N THR A 33 13.20 -10.56 -5.40
CA THR A 33 13.00 -9.12 -5.61
C THR A 33 11.52 -8.81 -5.80
N VAL A 34 10.84 -9.49 -6.73
CA VAL A 34 9.41 -9.25 -7.02
C VAL A 34 8.54 -9.51 -5.78
N LEU A 35 8.82 -10.58 -5.02
CA LEU A 35 8.12 -10.87 -3.76
C LEU A 35 8.31 -9.73 -2.75
N SER A 36 9.55 -9.28 -2.56
CA SER A 36 9.90 -8.19 -1.65
C SER A 36 9.19 -6.89 -2.06
N GLU A 37 9.35 -6.45 -3.30
CA GLU A 37 8.73 -5.23 -3.83
C GLU A 37 7.22 -5.24 -3.65
N ALA A 38 6.57 -6.34 -4.03
CA ALA A 38 5.12 -6.44 -3.95
C ALA A 38 4.64 -6.54 -2.50
N ALA A 39 5.40 -7.16 -1.59
CA ALA A 39 5.07 -7.17 -0.17
C ALA A 39 5.18 -5.78 0.46
N TRP A 40 6.14 -4.94 0.02
CA TRP A 40 6.23 -3.54 0.44
C TRP A 40 5.12 -2.67 -0.14
N ASP A 41 4.79 -2.84 -1.42
CA ASP A 41 3.62 -2.20 -2.04
C ASP A 41 2.33 -2.58 -1.30
N ALA A 42 2.17 -3.87 -0.97
CA ALA A 42 1.08 -4.36 -0.15
C ALA A 42 1.03 -3.70 1.22
N ALA A 43 2.17 -3.64 1.94
CA ALA A 43 2.24 -3.04 3.26
C ALA A 43 1.85 -1.54 3.26
N MET A 44 2.23 -0.81 2.20
CA MET A 44 1.88 0.60 2.07
C MET A 44 0.41 0.82 1.68
N TRP A 45 -0.12 0.03 0.76
CA TRP A 45 -1.35 0.38 0.05
C TRP A 45 -2.50 -0.60 0.25
N LEU A 46 -2.21 -1.86 0.57
CA LEU A 46 -3.18 -2.93 0.42
C LEU A 46 -3.73 -3.42 1.76
N ASP A 47 -5.06 -3.42 1.84
CA ASP A 47 -5.80 -4.09 2.91
C ASP A 47 -5.57 -5.61 2.97
N THR A 48 -4.92 -6.19 1.95
CA THR A 48 -4.51 -7.60 1.84
C THR A 48 -3.19 -7.90 2.52
N TYR A 49 -2.41 -6.89 2.94
CA TYR A 49 -1.10 -7.09 3.54
C TYR A 49 -1.08 -8.08 4.72
N PRO A 50 -2.05 -8.10 5.67
CA PRO A 50 -2.05 -9.09 6.74
C PRO A 50 -2.06 -10.55 6.25
N ALA A 51 -2.79 -10.84 5.17
CA ALA A 51 -2.83 -12.17 4.56
C ALA A 51 -1.49 -12.50 3.86
N ILE A 52 -0.91 -11.52 3.17
CA ILE A 52 0.40 -11.63 2.53
C ILE A 52 1.52 -11.86 3.57
N ASP A 53 1.54 -11.09 4.66
CA ASP A 53 2.51 -11.24 5.76
C ASP A 53 2.42 -12.64 6.37
N THR A 54 1.19 -13.13 6.60
CA THR A 54 0.94 -14.48 7.10
C THR A 54 1.51 -15.55 6.16
N ALA A 55 1.27 -15.43 4.85
CA ALA A 55 1.80 -16.37 3.86
C ALA A 55 3.34 -16.33 3.78
N ILE A 56 3.96 -15.15 3.85
CA ILE A 56 5.43 -15.01 3.88
C ILE A 56 6.00 -15.67 5.15
N HIS A 57 5.36 -15.52 6.30
CA HIS A 57 5.78 -16.19 7.54
C HIS A 57 5.62 -17.71 7.48
N GLY A 58 4.56 -18.20 6.84
CA GLY A 58 4.38 -19.61 6.51
C GLY A 58 5.55 -20.14 5.68
N LEU A 59 5.93 -19.41 4.62
CA LEU A 59 7.06 -19.75 3.76
C LEU A 59 8.39 -19.76 4.53
N ILE A 60 8.67 -18.73 5.34
CA ILE A 60 9.87 -18.65 6.18
C ILE A 60 9.97 -19.87 7.11
N THR A 61 8.86 -20.28 7.70
CA THR A 61 8.80 -21.45 8.60
C THR A 61 9.11 -22.74 7.85
N GLN A 62 8.55 -22.92 6.66
CA GLN A 62 8.81 -24.09 5.83
C GLN A 62 10.27 -24.15 5.35
N LEU A 63 10.83 -23.02 4.92
CA LEU A 63 12.24 -22.92 4.54
C LEU A 63 13.21 -23.31 5.67
N ARG A 64 12.80 -23.13 6.92
CA ARG A 64 13.59 -23.50 8.11
C ARG A 64 13.43 -24.96 8.54
N SER A 65 12.29 -25.60 8.26
CA SER A 65 11.88 -26.81 8.99
C SER A 65 11.44 -28.01 8.15
N THR A 66 10.91 -27.80 6.94
CA THR A 66 10.30 -28.88 6.13
C THR A 66 11.01 -29.06 4.79
N ASN A 67 10.92 -30.24 4.18
CA ASN A 67 11.26 -30.47 2.78
C ASN A 67 10.28 -31.53 2.26
N PRO A 68 9.45 -31.28 1.23
CA PRO A 68 9.40 -30.09 0.36
C PRO A 68 8.75 -28.84 1.00
N VAL A 69 8.97 -27.69 0.36
CA VAL A 69 8.21 -26.44 0.53
C VAL A 69 6.87 -26.62 -0.17
N VAL A 70 5.77 -26.28 0.50
CA VAL A 70 4.43 -26.38 -0.07
C VAL A 70 3.93 -25.00 -0.50
N LEU A 71 2.95 -25.01 -1.40
CA LEU A 71 2.26 -23.80 -1.85
C LEU A 71 1.64 -23.07 -0.64
N GLN A 72 1.69 -21.75 -0.65
CA GLN A 72 1.01 -20.94 0.36
C GLN A 72 -0.40 -20.61 -0.12
N SER A 73 -1.37 -20.67 0.79
CA SER A 73 -2.73 -20.19 0.54
C SER A 73 -2.86 -18.73 0.97
N LEU A 74 -3.40 -17.90 0.09
CA LEU A 74 -3.78 -16.53 0.43
C LEU A 74 -5.29 -16.44 0.36
N ASP A 75 -5.89 -15.97 1.45
CA ASP A 75 -7.31 -15.69 1.54
C ASP A 75 -7.52 -14.18 1.60
N TYR A 76 -8.22 -13.65 0.60
CA TYR A 76 -8.55 -12.24 0.50
C TYR A 76 -10.04 -11.97 0.69
N GLU A 77 -10.82 -12.96 1.14
CA GLU A 77 -12.25 -12.79 1.35
C GLU A 77 -12.54 -11.59 2.26
N GLY A 78 -13.41 -10.68 1.79
CA GLY A 78 -13.76 -9.47 2.52
C GLY A 78 -12.69 -8.36 2.55
N LEU A 79 -11.57 -8.49 1.82
CA LEU A 79 -10.52 -7.47 1.75
C LEU A 79 -10.66 -6.62 0.47
N ARG A 80 -10.65 -5.29 0.62
CA ARG A 80 -10.92 -4.32 -0.46
C ARG A 80 -10.00 -4.40 -1.68
N HIS A 81 -8.81 -4.97 -1.55
CA HIS A 81 -7.79 -4.95 -2.60
C HIS A 81 -7.39 -6.37 -3.07
N GLY A 82 -8.25 -7.37 -2.84
CA GLY A 82 -7.98 -8.78 -3.17
C GLY A 82 -7.82 -9.07 -4.67
N ASP A 83 -8.42 -8.24 -5.51
CA ASP A 83 -8.44 -8.33 -6.97
C ASP A 83 -7.39 -7.45 -7.66
N THR A 84 -6.66 -6.62 -6.90
CA THR A 84 -5.60 -5.76 -7.46
C THR A 84 -4.46 -6.57 -8.07
N TRP A 85 -3.77 -5.98 -9.04
CA TRP A 85 -2.64 -6.62 -9.72
C TRP A 85 -1.55 -7.07 -8.73
N THR A 86 -1.18 -6.24 -7.75
CA THR A 86 -0.17 -6.59 -6.75
C THR A 86 -0.62 -7.79 -5.92
N ALA A 87 -1.87 -7.79 -5.41
CA ALA A 87 -2.38 -8.87 -4.58
C ALA A 87 -2.49 -10.19 -5.36
N THR A 88 -3.01 -10.14 -6.59
CA THR A 88 -3.16 -11.31 -7.46
C THR A 88 -1.81 -11.85 -7.94
N SER A 89 -0.85 -10.99 -8.30
CA SER A 89 0.50 -11.38 -8.69
C SER A 89 1.26 -12.07 -7.55
N LEU A 90 1.16 -11.55 -6.33
CA LEU A 90 1.73 -12.17 -5.13
C LEU A 90 1.08 -13.52 -4.83
N ALA A 91 -0.25 -13.58 -4.87
CA ALA A 91 -0.97 -14.82 -4.64
C ALA A 91 -0.48 -15.87 -5.63
N ARG A 92 -0.43 -15.51 -6.91
CA ARG A 92 0.07 -16.35 -7.99
C ARG A 92 1.48 -16.87 -7.74
N GLN A 93 2.41 -15.99 -7.37
CA GLN A 93 3.79 -16.38 -7.10
C GLN A 93 3.90 -17.38 -5.94
N LEU A 94 3.11 -17.17 -4.88
CA LEU A 94 3.12 -18.02 -3.68
C LEU A 94 2.28 -19.31 -3.84
N SER A 95 1.38 -19.37 -4.83
CA SER A 95 0.44 -20.48 -5.04
C SER A 95 0.60 -21.26 -6.36
N GLU A 96 1.33 -20.78 -7.38
CA GLU A 96 1.42 -21.44 -8.71
C GLU A 96 2.72 -22.21 -8.98
N GLY A 97 3.45 -22.60 -7.95
CA GLY A 97 4.44 -23.67 -8.02
C GLY A 97 5.82 -23.31 -8.59
N TRP A 98 5.97 -22.43 -9.59
CA TRP A 98 7.29 -22.17 -10.20
C TRP A 98 8.33 -21.59 -9.23
N PHE A 99 7.92 -20.60 -8.43
CA PHE A 99 8.76 -20.04 -7.38
C PHE A 99 9.03 -21.06 -6.27
N ILE A 100 8.01 -21.82 -5.87
CA ILE A 100 8.12 -22.84 -4.83
C ILE A 100 9.07 -23.98 -5.26
N SER A 101 8.98 -24.44 -6.51
CA SER A 101 9.91 -25.43 -7.08
C SER A 101 11.35 -24.92 -7.07
N ALA A 102 11.58 -23.64 -7.38
CA ALA A 102 12.92 -23.05 -7.30
C ALA A 102 13.46 -22.98 -5.86
N LEU A 103 12.60 -22.94 -4.84
CA LEU A 103 12.99 -23.04 -3.44
C LEU A 103 13.23 -24.49 -2.98
N ASP A 104 12.53 -25.45 -3.57
CA ASP A 104 12.72 -26.89 -3.31
C ASP A 104 14.07 -27.42 -3.82
N ASP A 105 14.55 -26.89 -4.95
CA ASP A 105 15.84 -27.24 -5.52
C ASP A 105 17.05 -26.74 -4.70
N LEU A 106 16.80 -25.91 -3.68
CA LEU A 106 17.85 -25.35 -2.83
C LEU A 106 18.33 -26.35 -1.78
N SER A 107 19.64 -26.36 -1.54
CA SER A 107 20.23 -27.02 -0.38
C SER A 107 19.73 -26.41 0.94
N THR A 108 19.82 -27.17 2.04
CA THR A 108 19.40 -26.70 3.38
C THR A 108 20.04 -25.36 3.75
N ALA A 109 21.33 -25.16 3.49
CA ALA A 109 22.02 -23.92 3.81
C ALA A 109 21.47 -22.71 3.03
N GLN A 110 21.13 -22.91 1.75
CA GLN A 110 20.54 -21.88 0.91
C GLN A 110 19.13 -21.52 1.35
N ARG A 111 18.32 -22.52 1.69
CA ARG A 111 16.96 -22.30 2.21
C ARG A 111 16.97 -21.51 3.51
N LEU A 112 17.89 -21.82 4.42
CA LEU A 112 18.09 -21.05 5.64
C LEU A 112 18.54 -19.61 5.35
N SER A 113 19.41 -19.40 4.36
CA SER A 113 19.82 -18.07 3.92
C SER A 113 18.65 -17.26 3.36
N VAL A 114 17.82 -17.86 2.49
CA VAL A 114 16.61 -17.22 1.95
C VAL A 114 15.63 -16.90 3.08
N ALA A 115 15.42 -17.83 4.01
CA ALA A 115 14.55 -17.60 5.17
C ALA A 115 15.03 -16.46 6.06
N ALA A 116 16.35 -16.27 6.21
CA ALA A 116 16.91 -15.17 6.98
C ALA A 116 16.69 -13.82 6.28
N GLU A 117 16.86 -13.76 4.96
CA GLU A 117 16.61 -12.54 4.20
C GLU A 117 15.12 -12.16 4.18
N LEU A 118 14.23 -13.13 3.95
CA LEU A 118 12.77 -12.92 4.00
C LEU A 118 12.30 -12.48 5.40
N ALA A 119 12.87 -13.06 6.47
CA ALA A 119 12.54 -12.65 7.83
C ALA A 119 12.99 -11.22 8.12
N ALA A 120 14.24 -10.87 7.78
CA ALA A 120 14.74 -9.51 7.98
C ALA A 120 13.94 -8.46 7.19
N ASP A 121 13.49 -8.82 5.99
CA ASP A 121 12.64 -7.99 5.15
C ASP A 121 11.19 -7.88 5.70
N ALA A 122 10.63 -8.97 6.24
CA ALA A 122 9.30 -8.95 6.87
C ALA A 122 9.27 -8.21 8.20
N ASP A 123 10.30 -8.36 9.04
CA ASP A 123 10.41 -7.65 10.32
C ASP A 123 10.41 -6.13 10.09
N GLN A 124 11.15 -5.65 9.09
CA GLN A 124 11.18 -4.22 8.75
C GLN A 124 9.86 -3.67 8.23
N ARG A 125 9.03 -4.49 7.57
CA ARG A 125 7.68 -4.07 7.18
C ARG A 125 6.74 -3.93 8.40
N ARG A 126 6.94 -4.71 9.46
CA ARG A 126 6.14 -4.61 10.69
C ARG A 126 6.44 -3.35 11.48
N ASP A 127 7.68 -2.87 11.38
CA ASP A 127 8.13 -1.64 12.00
C ASP A 127 7.80 -0.38 11.17
N LEU A 128 6.86 -0.48 10.21
CA LEU A 128 6.33 0.63 9.43
C LEU A 128 5.42 1.55 10.27
N GLU A 129 6.01 2.24 11.25
CA GLU A 129 5.41 3.42 11.89
C GLU A 129 6.42 4.58 11.86
N PRO A 130 6.55 5.29 10.73
CA PRO A 130 7.51 6.39 10.61
C PRO A 130 7.10 7.61 11.43
N GLY A 131 7.98 8.07 12.32
CA GLY A 131 8.22 9.50 12.51
C GLY A 131 8.96 10.11 11.31
N ARG A 132 8.95 11.45 11.18
CA ARG A 132 9.52 12.20 10.03
C ARG A 132 11.00 11.94 9.74
N GLU A 133 11.79 11.43 10.70
CA GLU A 133 13.26 11.41 10.65
C GLU A 133 13.91 10.03 10.88
N GLU A 134 13.15 8.93 10.98
CA GLU A 134 13.66 7.73 11.67
C GLU A 134 14.35 6.68 10.80
N PHE A 135 14.38 6.83 9.47
CA PHE A 135 14.99 5.84 8.59
C PHE A 135 16.26 6.36 7.93
N ASP A 136 17.38 5.70 8.23
CA ASP A 136 18.64 5.91 7.53
C ASP A 136 18.44 5.85 6.01
N GLU A 137 19.16 6.67 5.24
CA GLU A 137 19.12 6.67 3.77
C GLU A 137 19.40 5.28 3.18
N ASP A 138 20.26 4.51 3.83
CA ASP A 138 20.63 3.14 3.45
C ASP A 138 19.71 2.06 4.06
N SER A 139 18.68 2.45 4.81
CA SER A 139 17.74 1.49 5.38
C SER A 139 16.89 0.84 4.29
N ARG A 140 16.53 -0.41 4.52
CA ARG A 140 15.66 -1.17 3.62
C ARG A 140 14.25 -0.60 3.52
N VAL A 141 13.76 0.05 4.59
CA VAL A 141 12.48 0.76 4.61
C VAL A 141 12.51 1.92 3.60
N ASN A 142 13.57 2.74 3.64
CA ASN A 142 13.76 3.84 2.72
C ASN A 142 13.91 3.34 1.28
N GLN A 143 14.77 2.34 1.06
CA GLN A 143 14.95 1.70 -0.25
C GLN A 143 13.64 1.12 -0.80
N ALA A 144 12.83 0.49 0.05
CA ALA A 144 11.55 -0.07 -0.36
C ALA A 144 10.51 1.00 -0.73
N GLY A 145 10.38 2.09 0.04
CA GLY A 145 9.47 3.18 -0.33
C GLY A 145 9.96 4.07 -1.48
N LEU A 146 11.24 3.99 -1.82
CA LEU A 146 11.76 4.48 -3.10
C LEU A 146 11.43 3.53 -4.26
N VAL A 147 11.43 2.22 -4.00
CA VAL A 147 11.16 1.13 -4.97
C VAL A 147 9.67 0.85 -5.17
N THR A 148 8.75 1.30 -4.30
CA THR A 148 7.29 1.28 -4.53
C THR A 148 6.92 2.17 -5.73
N ARG A 149 7.20 1.62 -6.91
CA ARG A 149 6.80 1.85 -8.30
C ARG A 149 6.19 3.19 -8.69
N VAL A 150 6.74 4.31 -8.22
CA VAL A 150 6.39 5.67 -8.70
C VAL A 150 6.56 5.83 -10.23
N HIS A 151 7.33 4.96 -10.89
CA HIS A 151 7.75 5.21 -12.28
C HIS A 151 7.17 4.29 -13.38
N ALA A 152 6.66 3.09 -13.11
CA ALA A 152 6.42 2.11 -14.20
C ALA A 152 4.97 1.64 -14.41
N TYR A 153 4.14 1.51 -13.37
CA TYR A 153 2.83 0.84 -13.50
C TYR A 153 1.62 1.68 -13.08
N GLY A 154 1.80 2.75 -12.29
CA GLY A 154 0.69 3.56 -11.79
C GLY A 154 0.42 4.86 -12.52
N ALA A 155 0.69 4.97 -13.83
CA ALA A 155 0.50 6.24 -14.53
C ALA A 155 -0.99 6.67 -14.63
N THR A 156 -1.92 5.73 -14.57
CA THR A 156 -3.37 5.92 -14.74
C THR A 156 -4.15 4.81 -14.06
N GLY A 157 -5.29 5.11 -13.42
CA GLY A 157 -6.17 4.12 -12.79
C GLY A 157 -6.54 4.49 -11.35
N PRO A 158 -7.54 3.84 -10.73
CA PRO A 158 -7.89 4.10 -9.33
C PRO A 158 -6.74 3.71 -8.38
N VAL A 159 -6.73 4.28 -7.18
CA VAL A 159 -5.94 3.75 -6.05
C VAL A 159 -6.42 2.32 -5.77
N PRO A 160 -5.53 1.38 -5.40
CA PRO A 160 -4.09 1.56 -5.15
C PRO A 160 -3.20 1.50 -6.41
N GLU A 161 -3.68 0.98 -7.53
CA GLU A 161 -2.86 0.74 -8.73
C GLU A 161 -2.32 2.04 -9.36
N GLY A 162 -3.09 3.13 -9.34
CA GLY A 162 -2.69 4.46 -9.79
C GLY A 162 -1.92 5.31 -8.77
N ALA A 163 -1.73 4.83 -7.53
CA ALA A 163 -1.22 5.63 -6.42
C ALA A 163 0.14 6.27 -6.72
N ALA A 164 1.04 5.50 -7.34
CA ALA A 164 2.34 5.94 -7.80
C ALA A 164 2.30 7.15 -8.76
N GLY A 165 1.40 7.13 -9.75
CA GLY A 165 1.24 8.26 -10.67
C GLY A 165 0.61 9.47 -10.01
N TYR A 166 -0.28 9.25 -9.04
CA TYR A 166 -0.86 10.35 -8.25
C TYR A 166 0.17 11.02 -7.35
N MET A 167 1.03 10.25 -6.68
CA MET A 167 2.18 10.79 -5.95
C MET A 167 3.02 11.71 -6.83
N ARG A 168 3.43 11.22 -8.01
CA ARG A 168 4.22 12.00 -8.96
C ARG A 168 3.51 13.26 -9.46
N THR A 169 2.21 13.15 -9.75
CA THR A 169 1.44 14.21 -10.43
C THR A 169 0.99 15.30 -9.46
N HIS A 170 0.63 14.97 -8.22
CA HIS A 170 0.00 15.90 -7.27
C HIS A 170 0.93 16.39 -6.15
N TYR A 171 1.92 15.59 -5.76
CA TYR A 171 2.87 15.93 -4.70
C TYR A 171 4.25 16.25 -5.28
N GLY A 172 4.68 15.51 -6.29
CA GLY A 172 5.92 15.75 -7.04
C GLY A 172 6.78 14.50 -7.18
N ASP A 173 7.82 14.59 -8.00
CA ASP A 173 8.80 13.53 -8.27
C ASP A 173 9.97 13.52 -7.27
N GLN A 174 10.26 14.66 -6.63
CA GLN A 174 11.39 14.87 -5.72
C GLN A 174 11.03 14.70 -4.24
N LEU A 175 10.14 13.76 -3.90
CA LEU A 175 9.79 13.47 -2.50
C LEU A 175 10.77 12.48 -1.90
N ASP A 176 11.22 12.76 -0.68
CA ASP A 176 11.90 11.77 0.17
C ASP A 176 10.91 10.69 0.66
N PHE A 177 11.42 9.66 1.34
CA PHE A 177 10.59 8.58 1.86
C PHE A 177 9.51 9.07 2.83
N GLY A 178 9.85 10.00 3.73
CA GLY A 178 8.92 10.51 4.73
C GLY A 178 7.74 11.23 4.09
N ASP A 179 8.02 12.10 3.12
CA ASP A 179 6.99 12.81 2.36
C ASP A 179 6.13 11.85 1.52
N ARG A 180 6.74 10.82 0.89
CA ARG A 180 5.99 9.78 0.18
C ARG A 180 5.07 9.01 1.10
N TRP A 181 5.54 8.66 2.29
CA TRP A 181 4.75 7.93 3.27
C TRP A 181 3.51 8.73 3.70
N TRP A 182 3.68 10.02 3.99
CA TRP A 182 2.56 10.87 4.37
C TRP A 182 1.60 11.15 3.20
N ALA A 183 2.12 11.34 1.98
CA ALA A 183 1.27 11.40 0.79
C ALA A 183 0.47 10.10 0.58
N ALA A 184 1.07 8.94 0.87
CA ALA A 184 0.38 7.65 0.80
C ALA A 184 -0.79 7.57 1.79
N LYS A 185 -0.60 8.02 3.02
CA LYS A 185 -1.66 8.10 4.03
C LYS A 185 -2.81 8.98 3.56
N GLN A 186 -2.52 10.15 2.98
CA GLN A 186 -3.54 11.05 2.44
C GLN A 186 -4.34 10.40 1.30
N LEU A 187 -3.67 9.78 0.34
CA LEU A 187 -4.31 9.08 -0.78
C LEU A 187 -5.17 7.89 -0.31
N ARG A 188 -4.64 7.06 0.59
CA ARG A 188 -5.37 5.95 1.20
C ARG A 188 -6.60 6.42 1.96
N ARG A 189 -6.51 7.55 2.66
CA ARG A 189 -7.66 8.14 3.35
C ARG A 189 -8.74 8.58 2.37
N MET A 190 -8.37 9.16 1.21
CA MET A 190 -9.35 9.52 0.17
C MET A 190 -10.12 8.28 -0.33
N GLU A 191 -9.39 7.21 -0.64
CA GLU A 191 -9.97 5.92 -1.04
C GLU A 191 -10.91 5.33 0.04
N GLN A 192 -10.50 5.36 1.31
CA GLN A 192 -11.32 4.90 2.44
C GLN A 192 -12.62 5.69 2.56
N LEU A 193 -12.58 7.02 2.41
CA LEU A 193 -13.76 7.86 2.49
C LEU A 193 -14.72 7.62 1.33
N VAL A 194 -14.21 7.43 0.11
CA VAL A 194 -15.05 7.07 -1.05
C VAL A 194 -15.77 5.75 -0.81
N ALA A 195 -15.04 4.70 -0.43
CA ALA A 195 -15.62 3.39 -0.14
C ALA A 195 -16.64 3.44 1.01
N ALA A 196 -16.34 4.20 2.07
CA ALA A 196 -17.23 4.37 3.22
C ALA A 196 -18.54 5.09 2.84
N CYS A 197 -18.45 6.13 2.01
CA CYS A 197 -19.62 6.84 1.51
C CYS A 197 -20.49 5.93 0.64
N GLU A 198 -19.92 5.18 -0.30
CA GLU A 198 -20.65 4.25 -1.16
C GLU A 198 -21.32 3.13 -0.35
N HIS A 199 -20.61 2.56 0.63
CA HIS A 199 -21.16 1.54 1.52
C HIS A 199 -22.32 2.05 2.36
N HIS A 200 -22.28 3.32 2.76
CA HIS A 200 -23.39 3.99 3.44
C HIS A 200 -24.58 4.31 2.52
N GLY A 201 -24.53 3.91 1.25
CA GLY A 201 -25.56 4.22 0.25
C GLY A 201 -25.44 5.63 -0.34
N GLY A 202 -24.38 6.35 0.01
CA GLY A 202 -24.03 7.64 -0.56
C GLY A 202 -23.53 7.54 -1.99
N ARG A 203 -23.26 8.70 -2.58
CA ARG A 203 -22.63 8.80 -3.91
C ARG A 203 -21.25 9.39 -3.71
N ALA A 204 -20.22 8.63 -4.05
CA ALA A 204 -18.87 9.14 -4.01
C ALA A 204 -18.17 8.93 -5.34
N HIS A 205 -17.20 9.78 -5.56
CA HIS A 205 -16.21 9.60 -6.58
C HIS A 205 -14.96 10.32 -6.14
N VAL A 206 -13.86 9.82 -6.67
CA VAL A 206 -12.66 10.62 -6.78
C VAL A 206 -12.90 11.62 -7.91
N GLU A 207 -12.66 12.92 -7.68
CA GLU A 207 -12.76 13.94 -8.74
C GLU A 207 -11.71 13.65 -9.84
N VAL A 208 -11.51 14.57 -10.79
CA VAL A 208 -10.41 14.40 -11.77
C VAL A 208 -9.04 14.25 -11.07
N ASP A 209 -8.94 14.71 -9.83
CA ASP A 209 -7.78 14.62 -8.94
C ASP A 209 -7.97 13.48 -7.92
N ALA A 210 -7.06 12.50 -7.89
CA ALA A 210 -7.12 11.42 -6.90
C ALA A 210 -6.72 11.77 -5.48
N CYS A 211 -6.26 13.00 -5.28
CA CYS A 211 -6.10 13.59 -3.98
C CYS A 211 -7.37 14.34 -3.52
N GLU A 212 -8.49 14.25 -4.25
CA GLU A 212 -9.75 14.88 -3.85
C GLU A 212 -10.90 13.87 -3.85
N ALA A 213 -11.40 13.56 -2.65
CA ALA A 213 -12.59 12.75 -2.46
C ALA A 213 -13.83 13.65 -2.39
N ARG A 214 -14.83 13.33 -3.21
CA ARG A 214 -16.16 13.93 -3.10
C ARG A 214 -17.14 12.87 -2.63
N CYS A 215 -17.77 13.14 -1.49
CA CYS A 215 -18.74 12.24 -0.87
C CYS A 215 -20.07 12.97 -0.73
N VAL A 216 -21.14 12.39 -1.23
CA VAL A 216 -22.51 12.90 -1.08
C VAL A 216 -23.29 11.92 -0.23
N VAL A 217 -23.55 12.29 1.02
CA VAL A 217 -24.44 11.54 1.89
C VAL A 217 -25.86 11.82 1.44
N VAL A 218 -26.57 10.79 0.99
CA VAL A 218 -27.92 10.92 0.43
C VAL A 218 -28.96 10.91 1.54
N ALA A 219 -29.93 11.82 1.48
CA ALA A 219 -31.07 11.79 2.40
C ALA A 219 -32.12 10.76 1.96
N GLU A 220 -32.25 10.54 0.65
CA GLU A 220 -33.15 9.54 0.06
C GLU A 220 -32.36 8.61 -0.89
N PRO A 221 -32.23 7.30 -0.58
CA PRO A 221 -31.52 6.37 -1.46
C PRO A 221 -32.09 6.34 -2.88
N GLY A 222 -31.20 6.42 -3.88
CA GLY A 222 -31.58 6.32 -5.31
C GLY A 222 -32.17 7.59 -5.93
N ARG A 223 -32.25 8.71 -5.19
CA ARG A 223 -32.74 9.99 -5.71
C ARG A 223 -31.84 11.14 -5.26
N ILE A 224 -31.61 12.09 -6.16
CA ILE A 224 -30.98 13.37 -5.78
C ILE A 224 -32.04 14.20 -5.06
N SER A 225 -31.75 14.55 -3.81
CA SER A 225 -32.68 15.32 -2.96
C SER A 225 -32.01 16.59 -2.42
N ASP A 226 -32.83 17.57 -2.04
CA ASP A 226 -32.35 18.81 -1.38
C ASP A 226 -31.72 18.55 -0.01
N GLY A 227 -31.96 17.36 0.57
CA GLY A 227 -31.37 16.93 1.82
C GLY A 227 -29.98 16.30 1.68
N ASP A 228 -29.48 16.11 0.46
CA ASP A 228 -28.18 15.51 0.21
C ASP A 228 -27.06 16.45 0.68
N ILE A 229 -26.09 15.91 1.41
CA ILE A 229 -25.01 16.70 2.00
C ILE A 229 -23.70 16.38 1.27
N PRO A 230 -23.18 17.30 0.44
CA PRO A 230 -21.92 17.10 -0.23
C PRO A 230 -20.74 17.53 0.64
N PHE A 231 -19.76 16.64 0.71
CA PHE A 231 -18.46 16.84 1.34
C PHE A 231 -17.35 16.77 0.29
N TRP A 232 -16.36 17.65 0.42
CA TRP A 232 -15.12 17.61 -0.34
C TRP A 232 -13.96 17.49 0.65
N ILE A 233 -13.10 16.51 0.40
CA ILE A 233 -11.92 16.28 1.23
C ILE A 233 -10.70 16.30 0.32
N ARG A 234 -9.70 17.09 0.68
CA ARG A 234 -8.44 17.19 -0.07
C ARG A 234 -7.27 17.63 0.81
N PRO A 235 -6.02 17.34 0.44
CA PRO A 235 -4.84 17.90 1.09
C PRO A 235 -4.82 19.42 1.09
N ALA A 236 -4.23 19.99 2.14
CA ALA A 236 -3.71 21.34 2.10
C ALA A 236 -2.75 21.48 0.90
N ARG A 237 -2.72 22.67 0.29
CA ARG A 237 -1.88 22.97 -0.88
C ARG A 237 -0.92 24.09 -0.54
N TYR A 238 0.30 24.05 -1.09
CA TYR A 238 1.27 25.12 -0.92
C TYR A 238 0.81 26.46 -1.56
N GLY A 239 0.83 27.54 -0.77
CA GLY A 239 0.83 28.95 -1.23
C GLY A 239 -0.51 29.72 -1.17
N PRO A 240 -0.51 31.03 -0.81
CA PRO A 240 -1.73 31.86 -0.67
C PRO A 240 -2.23 32.50 -1.99
N HIS A 241 -1.53 32.33 -3.12
CA HIS A 241 -1.84 32.96 -4.41
C HIS A 241 -1.70 31.97 -5.58
N SER A 242 -2.50 30.92 -5.58
CA SER A 242 -2.43 29.86 -6.59
C SER A 242 -3.46 30.08 -7.70
N TYR A 243 -3.17 31.00 -8.65
CA TYR A 243 -3.82 31.02 -9.98
C TYR A 243 -3.30 29.90 -10.91
N THR A 244 -2.50 29.01 -10.37
CA THR A 244 -2.06 27.72 -10.91
C THR A 244 -2.25 26.71 -9.78
N PRO A 245 -2.88 25.54 -9.97
CA PRO A 245 -3.25 24.68 -8.86
C PRO A 245 -2.00 24.32 -8.04
N GLY A 246 -1.95 24.77 -6.78
CA GLY A 246 -0.81 24.49 -5.90
C GLY A 246 -0.65 22.98 -5.70
N ARG A 247 0.60 22.54 -5.50
CA ARG A 247 0.90 21.13 -5.16
C ARG A 247 0.33 20.80 -3.79
N SER A 248 -0.14 19.56 -3.63
CA SER A 248 -0.54 19.03 -2.33
C SER A 248 0.66 19.03 -1.39
N ASP A 249 0.45 19.42 -0.14
CA ASP A 249 1.45 19.33 0.91
C ASP A 249 1.41 17.90 1.48
N PRO A 250 2.46 17.07 1.27
CA PRO A 250 2.49 15.71 1.80
C PRO A 250 2.39 15.69 3.32
N LEU A 251 2.84 16.75 4.01
CA LEU A 251 2.74 16.89 5.47
C LEU A 251 1.53 17.70 5.91
N GLY A 252 0.75 18.19 4.96
CA GLY A 252 -0.44 18.98 5.20
C GLY A 252 -1.57 18.13 5.76
N LYS A 253 -2.47 18.79 6.49
CA LYS A 253 -3.72 18.18 6.90
C LYS A 253 -4.69 18.04 5.73
N LEU A 254 -5.68 17.18 5.90
CA LEU A 254 -6.83 17.07 5.01
C LEU A 254 -7.88 18.11 5.39
N HIS A 255 -8.23 18.96 4.43
CA HIS A 255 -9.26 19.96 4.61
C HIS A 255 -10.61 19.36 4.22
N VAL A 256 -11.59 19.46 5.13
CA VAL A 256 -12.96 19.00 4.91
C VAL A 256 -13.86 20.19 4.66
N ARG A 257 -14.55 20.19 3.52
CA ARG A 257 -15.54 21.20 3.15
C ARG A 257 -16.93 20.59 3.10
N ARG A 258 -17.92 21.27 3.67
CA ARG A 258 -19.35 20.96 3.49
C ARG A 258 -20.01 22.13 2.77
N GLY A 259 -20.51 21.89 1.56
CA GLY A 259 -20.97 22.98 0.69
C GLY A 259 -19.84 23.98 0.38
N SER A 260 -20.01 25.23 0.78
CA SER A 260 -19.00 26.30 0.64
C SER A 260 -18.00 26.37 1.79
N ASP A 261 -18.30 25.76 2.94
CA ASP A 261 -17.65 26.08 4.20
C ASP A 261 -16.62 25.02 4.58
N TRP A 262 -15.41 25.45 4.93
CA TRP A 262 -14.39 24.58 5.53
C TRP A 262 -14.80 24.29 6.98
N ILE A 263 -15.04 23.02 7.29
CA ILE A 263 -15.59 22.60 8.58
C ILE A 263 -14.58 21.89 9.46
N ALA A 264 -13.49 21.34 8.89
CA ALA A 264 -12.44 20.69 9.65
C ALA A 264 -11.11 20.66 8.90
N GLU A 265 -10.04 20.50 9.67
CA GLU A 265 -8.67 20.30 9.21
C GLU A 265 -8.09 19.13 10.02
N LEU A 266 -7.94 17.96 9.38
CA LEU A 266 -7.74 16.68 10.05
C LEU A 266 -6.48 15.97 9.57
N ASP A 267 -5.80 15.27 10.47
CA ASP A 267 -4.71 14.38 10.07
C ASP A 267 -5.29 13.14 9.35
N PRO A 268 -4.60 12.56 8.36
CA PRO A 268 -5.08 11.39 7.63
C PRO A 268 -5.37 10.17 8.50
N ASP A 269 -4.87 10.10 9.73
CA ASP A 269 -5.08 8.99 10.66
C ASP A 269 -6.11 9.33 11.76
N ASP A 270 -6.70 10.53 11.75
CA ASP A 270 -7.65 11.02 12.77
C ASP A 270 -9.07 10.50 12.54
N ASP A 271 -9.28 9.20 12.77
CA ASP A 271 -10.59 8.54 12.62
C ASP A 271 -11.70 9.24 13.42
N ASP A 272 -11.42 9.65 14.65
CA ASP A 272 -12.39 10.28 15.55
C ASP A 272 -12.75 11.70 15.04
N GLY A 273 -11.77 12.45 14.56
CA GLY A 273 -11.99 13.75 13.91
C GLY A 273 -12.81 13.63 12.63
N PHE A 274 -12.56 12.61 11.81
CA PHE A 274 -13.36 12.34 10.61
C PHE A 274 -14.81 11.97 10.97
N ALA A 275 -15.01 11.11 11.96
CA ALA A 275 -16.35 10.78 12.46
C ALA A 275 -17.08 12.02 13.00
N CYS A 276 -16.37 12.90 13.72
CA CYS A 276 -16.94 14.14 14.23
C CYS A 276 -17.34 15.12 13.11
N ALA A 277 -16.53 15.23 12.06
CA ALA A 277 -16.75 16.18 10.97
C ALA A 277 -17.75 15.69 9.92
N LEU A 278 -17.72 14.40 9.60
CA LEU A 278 -18.49 13.79 8.51
C LEU A 278 -19.67 12.95 9.01
N GLY A 279 -19.60 12.42 10.23
CA GLY A 279 -20.52 11.44 10.80
C GLY A 279 -19.93 10.02 10.84
N ASP A 280 -20.60 9.13 11.59
CA ASP A 280 -20.15 7.75 11.84
C ASP A 280 -19.90 6.91 10.59
N TRP A 281 -20.49 7.27 9.45
CA TRP A 281 -20.28 6.57 8.18
C TRP A 281 -18.81 6.57 7.77
N ALA A 282 -18.04 7.61 8.13
CA ALA A 282 -16.62 7.73 7.80
C ALA A 282 -15.75 6.64 8.45
N LEU A 283 -16.28 5.88 9.43
CA LEU A 283 -15.56 4.82 10.13
C LEU A 283 -15.64 3.44 9.45
N ALA A 284 -16.52 3.25 8.47
CA ALA A 284 -16.85 1.92 7.92
C ALA A 284 -15.65 1.14 7.33
N TYR A 285 -14.57 1.84 6.95
CA TYR A 285 -13.37 1.23 6.35
C TYR A 285 -12.04 1.76 6.90
N THR A 286 -12.05 2.30 8.13
CA THR A 286 -10.80 2.65 8.81
C THR A 286 -10.17 1.40 9.43
N SER A 287 -8.88 1.44 9.74
CA SER A 287 -8.11 0.30 10.26
C SER A 287 -8.72 -0.34 11.52
N ARG A 288 -9.55 0.38 12.28
CA ARG A 288 -10.31 -0.14 13.43
C ARG A 288 -11.51 -1.02 13.07
N SER A 289 -12.15 -0.80 11.92
CA SER A 289 -13.39 -1.52 11.53
C SER A 289 -13.21 -3.03 11.35
N LYS A 290 -11.98 -3.51 11.09
CA LYS A 290 -11.68 -4.95 10.97
C LYS A 290 -11.42 -5.67 12.30
N GLN A 291 -11.03 -4.97 13.36
CA GLN A 291 -10.80 -5.60 14.67
C GLN A 291 -12.11 -5.93 15.41
N ASP A 292 -13.19 -5.17 15.17
CA ASP A 292 -14.49 -5.43 15.80
C ASP A 292 -15.38 -6.41 15.02
N ALA A 293 -15.09 -6.67 13.74
CA ALA A 293 -15.77 -7.70 12.95
C ALA A 293 -15.35 -9.13 13.33
N THR A 294 -14.27 -9.31 14.10
CA THR A 294 -13.82 -10.63 14.61
C THR A 294 -14.23 -10.89 16.06
N ARG A 295 -15.07 -10.02 16.66
CA ARG A 295 -15.56 -10.14 18.05
C ARG A 295 -17.08 -10.27 18.18
N ARG A 296 -17.80 -10.72 17.16
CA ARG A 296 -19.22 -11.09 17.26
C ARG A 296 -19.49 -12.49 16.74
#